data_AF-A0A942YEU0-F1
#
_entry.id   AF-A0A942YEU0-F1
#
_cell.length_a   1.000
_cell.length_b   1.000
_cell.length_c   1.000
_cell.angle_alpha   90.00
_cell.angle_beta   90.00
_cell.angle_gamma   90.00
#
_symmetry.space_group_name_H-M   'P 1'
#
loop_
_entity.id
_entity.type
_entity.pdbx_description
1 polymer ?
#
loop_
_entity_poly.entity_id
_entity_poly.type
_entity_poly.pdbx_seq_one_letter_code
_entity_poly.pdbx_strand_id
1 'polypeptide(L)'
;MKKASENEIKRGQALSFRIPSDTPDHILKQLQKIKETERRNFSSKIASFVMEGVSQSFSREKETVTIPLPKGLTKAQRDWLKHEHSEALLGSILYQLISDPVRSTALLASLNSKAVDIDEALYLQETTAFPAPEPLSFSESPFEEEIAAGIDLADDDLDEFAFETIDQAMSPTEDEADEKDLDADDLLGGFLASMNK
;
A
#
# COMPACT_ATOMS: atom_id res chain seq x y z
N MET A 1 -38.91 1.85 37.66
CA MET A 1 -37.68 2.64 37.44
C MET A 1 -36.50 1.69 37.26
N LYS A 2 -35.85 1.69 36.10
CA LYS A 2 -34.63 0.88 35.86
C LYS A 2 -33.46 1.55 36.58
N LYS A 3 -32.78 0.83 37.47
CA LYS A 3 -31.49 1.29 38.05
C LYS A 3 -30.52 1.54 36.90
N ALA A 4 -30.09 2.79 36.73
CA ALA A 4 -28.99 3.10 35.82
C ALA A 4 -27.76 2.31 36.30
N SER A 5 -27.15 1.55 35.39
CA SER A 5 -25.92 0.80 35.61
C SER A 5 -24.85 1.71 36.20
N GLU A 6 -24.39 1.41 37.42
CA GLU A 6 -23.39 2.18 38.17
C GLU A 6 -22.00 2.24 37.49
N ASN A 7 -21.81 1.57 36.35
CA ASN A 7 -20.54 1.44 35.63
C ASN A 7 -20.41 2.32 34.38
N GLU A 8 -21.38 3.18 34.06
CA GLU A 8 -21.27 4.04 32.88
C GLU A 8 -20.41 5.27 33.18
N ILE A 9 -19.34 5.47 32.41
CA ILE A 9 -18.49 6.67 32.51
C ILE A 9 -19.26 7.87 31.96
N LYS A 10 -19.46 8.89 32.79
CA LYS A 10 -20.18 10.12 32.41
C LYS A 10 -19.24 11.25 32.02
N ARG A 11 -19.70 12.15 31.14
CA ARG A 11 -18.99 13.39 30.81
C ARG A 11 -18.77 14.22 32.08
N GLY A 12 -17.54 14.69 32.29
CA GLY A 12 -17.16 15.46 33.49
C GLY A 12 -16.84 14.62 34.73
N GLN A 13 -16.89 13.28 34.64
CA GLN A 13 -16.44 12.40 35.71
C GLN A 13 -14.91 12.46 35.84
N ALA A 14 -14.43 12.61 37.07
CA ALA A 14 -13.00 12.56 37.35
C ALA A 14 -12.49 11.11 37.26
N LEU A 15 -11.44 10.90 36.49
CA LEU A 15 -10.71 9.63 36.42
C LEU A 15 -9.39 9.79 37.18
N SER A 16 -9.05 8.81 38.01
CA SER A 16 -7.77 8.75 38.72
C SER A 16 -6.94 7.60 38.18
N PHE A 17 -5.72 7.88 37.76
CA PHE A 17 -4.81 6.91 37.17
C PHE A 17 -3.56 6.74 38.04
N ARG A 18 -3.02 5.51 38.06
CA ARG A 18 -1.71 5.22 38.64
C ARG A 18 -0.74 4.99 37.50
N ILE A 19 0.48 5.51 37.64
CA ILE A 19 1.55 5.28 36.67
C ILE A 19 2.06 3.84 36.85
N PRO A 20 2.08 3.00 35.80
CA PRO A 20 2.60 1.62 35.89
C PRO A 20 4.08 1.59 36.27
N SER A 21 4.52 0.51 36.93
CA SER A 21 5.92 0.34 37.32
C SER A 21 6.87 0.17 36.12
N ASP A 22 6.36 -0.31 34.98
CA ASP A 22 7.12 -0.54 33.74
C ASP A 22 7.28 0.74 32.88
N THR A 23 6.90 1.91 33.42
CA THR A 23 6.95 3.16 32.65
C THR A 23 8.41 3.60 32.43
N PRO A 24 8.87 3.82 31.18
CA PRO A 24 10.24 4.27 30.92
C PRO A 24 10.56 5.64 31.54
N ASP A 25 11.81 5.83 31.97
CA ASP A 25 12.27 7.06 32.67
C ASP A 25 12.10 8.35 31.84
N HIS A 26 12.27 8.27 30.52
CA HIS A 26 12.07 9.43 29.63
C HIS A 26 10.61 9.93 29.64
N ILE A 27 9.64 9.04 29.80
CA ILE A 27 8.22 9.40 29.91
C ILE A 27 7.94 10.07 31.25
N LEU A 28 8.54 9.57 32.34
CA LEU A 28 8.42 10.19 33.67
C LEU A 28 8.96 11.61 33.70
N LYS A 29 10.15 11.84 33.11
CA LYS A 29 10.75 13.17 32.97
C LYS A 29 9.86 14.12 32.17
N GLN A 30 9.26 13.63 31.09
CA GLN A 30 8.34 14.44 30.29
C GLN A 30 7.06 14.80 31.08
N LEU A 31 6.49 13.85 31.83
CA LEU A 31 5.35 14.10 32.72
C LEU A 31 5.68 15.14 33.81
N GLN A 32 6.87 15.05 34.40
CA GLN A 32 7.36 16.03 35.36
C GLN A 32 7.49 17.43 34.73
N LYS A 33 8.09 17.53 33.54
CA LYS A 33 8.20 18.78 32.80
C LYS A 33 6.83 19.41 32.53
N ILE A 34 5.86 18.62 32.08
CA ILE A 34 4.50 19.11 31.83
C ILE A 34 3.82 19.58 33.13
N LYS A 35 4.06 18.88 34.25
CA LYS A 35 3.55 19.28 35.57
C LYS A 35 4.14 20.62 36.02
N GLU A 36 5.43 20.84 35.77
CA GLU A 36 6.10 22.10 36.11
C GLU A 36 5.66 23.28 35.25
N THR A 37 5.43 23.04 33.94
CA THR A 37 5.01 24.09 33.00
C THR A 37 3.54 24.46 33.15
N GLU A 38 2.63 23.48 33.19
CA GLU A 38 1.18 23.72 33.16
C GLU A 38 0.56 23.90 34.56
N ARG A 39 1.21 23.37 35.60
CA ARG A 39 0.80 23.45 37.02
C ARG A 39 -0.69 23.18 37.24
N ARG A 40 -1.52 24.24 37.27
CA ARG A 40 -2.98 24.17 37.49
C ARG A 40 -3.74 23.51 36.32
N ASN A 41 -3.19 23.58 35.11
CA ASN A 41 -3.80 23.02 33.90
C ASN A 41 -3.26 21.63 33.54
N PHE A 42 -2.41 21.06 34.40
CA PHE A 42 -1.79 19.75 34.16
C PHE A 42 -2.84 18.67 33.84
N SER A 43 -3.88 18.55 34.67
CA SER A 43 -4.93 17.54 34.47
C SER A 43 -5.68 17.72 33.15
N SER A 44 -5.96 18.97 32.74
CA SER A 44 -6.61 19.27 31.46
C SER A 44 -5.72 18.90 30.29
N LYS A 45 -4.41 19.14 30.39
CA LYS A 45 -3.44 18.77 29.35
C LYS A 45 -3.29 17.26 29.25
N ILE A 46 -3.16 16.54 30.36
CA ILE A 46 -3.13 15.07 30.36
C ILE A 46 -4.44 14.49 29.82
N ALA A 47 -5.59 15.07 30.17
CA ALA A 47 -6.88 14.64 29.61
C ALA A 47 -6.91 14.74 28.09
N SER A 48 -6.33 15.79 27.49
CA SER A 48 -6.23 15.89 26.03
C SER A 48 -5.41 14.75 25.41
N PHE A 49 -4.28 14.38 26.01
CA PHE A 49 -3.46 13.26 25.55
C PHE A 49 -4.16 11.91 25.72
N VAL A 50 -4.90 11.71 26.81
CA VAL A 50 -5.68 10.49 27.01
C VAL A 50 -6.80 10.39 25.97
N MET A 51 -7.53 11.48 25.71
CA MET A 51 -8.59 11.49 24.70
C MET A 51 -8.03 11.23 23.29
N GLU A 52 -6.88 11.82 22.96
CA GLU A 52 -6.18 11.56 21.71
C GLU A 52 -5.72 10.10 21.62
N GLY A 53 -5.12 9.56 22.68
CA GLY A 53 -4.67 8.17 22.75
C GLY A 53 -5.82 7.17 22.61
N VAL A 54 -6.97 7.42 23.24
CA VAL A 54 -8.17 6.58 23.07
C VAL A 54 -8.72 6.69 21.65
N SER A 55 -8.79 7.90 21.08
CA SER A 55 -9.24 8.12 19.70
C SER A 55 -8.34 7.40 18.69
N GLN A 56 -7.02 7.48 18.87
CA GLN A 56 -6.05 6.79 18.02
C GLN A 56 -6.10 5.27 18.21
N SER A 57 -6.26 4.77 19.43
CA SER A 57 -6.38 3.33 19.69
C SER A 57 -7.62 2.75 19.01
N PHE A 58 -8.75 3.43 19.10
CA PHE A 58 -9.98 3.05 18.39
C PHE A 58 -9.81 3.09 16.87
N SER A 59 -8.99 4.00 16.34
CA SER A 59 -8.67 4.06 14.92
C SER A 59 -7.69 2.96 14.47
N ARG A 60 -6.83 2.46 15.36
CA ARG A 60 -5.88 1.37 15.06
C ARG A 60 -6.52 -0.01 15.14
N GLU A 61 -7.50 -0.20 16.03
CA GLU A 61 -8.27 -1.44 16.13
C GLU A 61 -9.18 -1.68 14.93
N LYS A 62 -9.59 -0.60 14.26
CA LYS A 62 -10.26 -0.72 12.96
C LYS A 62 -9.18 -0.82 11.90
N GLU A 63 -9.19 -1.88 11.10
CA GLU A 63 -8.39 -2.05 9.87
C GLU A 63 -8.80 -0.97 8.83
N THR A 64 -8.49 0.28 9.12
CA THR A 64 -8.93 1.46 8.36
C THR A 64 -7.72 2.22 7.86
N VAL A 65 -7.64 2.37 6.54
CA VAL A 65 -6.63 3.19 5.89
C VAL A 65 -7.19 4.60 5.75
N THR A 66 -6.57 5.58 6.41
CA THR A 66 -6.96 6.99 6.28
C THR A 66 -6.14 7.65 5.17
N ILE A 67 -6.80 8.01 4.07
CA ILE A 67 -6.17 8.69 2.92
C ILE A 67 -6.51 10.18 2.96
N PRO A 68 -5.54 11.09 3.09
CA PRO A 68 -5.81 12.52 3.06
C PRO A 68 -6.25 12.97 1.66
N LEU A 69 -7.25 13.85 1.60
CA LEU A 69 -7.74 14.37 0.33
C LEU A 69 -6.75 15.37 -0.29
N PRO A 70 -6.57 15.36 -1.63
CA PRO A 70 -5.75 16.33 -2.33
C PRO A 70 -6.31 17.75 -2.17
N LYS A 71 -5.41 18.73 -2.12
CA LYS A 71 -5.78 20.15 -2.06
C LYS A 71 -6.40 20.57 -3.40
N GLY A 72 -7.43 21.42 -3.37
CA GLY A 72 -8.01 22.02 -4.58
C GLY A 72 -9.20 21.28 -5.20
N LEU A 73 -9.82 20.33 -4.51
CA LEU A 73 -11.02 19.66 -5.01
C LEU A 73 -12.20 20.64 -5.19
N THR A 74 -12.81 20.61 -6.37
CA THR A 74 -14.04 21.34 -6.67
C THR A 74 -15.20 20.84 -5.79
N LYS A 75 -16.30 21.62 -5.71
CA LYS A 75 -17.50 21.18 -4.98
C LYS A 75 -18.05 19.87 -5.55
N ALA A 76 -18.15 19.78 -6.87
CA ALA A 76 -18.62 18.58 -7.56
C ALA A 76 -17.75 17.35 -7.27
N GLN A 77 -16.42 17.50 -7.28
CA GLN A 77 -15.51 16.40 -6.94
C GLN A 77 -15.64 15.96 -5.48
N ARG A 78 -15.84 16.89 -4.54
CA ARG A 78 -16.09 16.54 -3.13
C ARG A 78 -17.43 15.84 -2.94
N ASP A 79 -18.46 16.27 -3.65
CA ASP A 79 -19.78 15.63 -3.59
C ASP A 79 -19.73 14.24 -4.25
N TRP A 80 -18.98 14.10 -5.36
CA TRP A 80 -18.73 12.81 -6.00
C TRP A 80 -18.02 11.84 -5.05
N LEU A 81 -16.96 12.28 -4.37
CA LEU A 81 -16.19 11.43 -3.44
C LEU A 81 -17.02 10.92 -2.25
N LYS A 82 -18.04 11.68 -1.85
CA LYS A 82 -18.95 11.33 -0.75
C LYS A 82 -20.14 10.49 -1.18
N HIS A 83 -20.33 10.30 -2.49
CA HIS A 83 -21.42 9.52 -3.00
C HIS A 83 -21.14 8.03 -2.78
N GLU A 84 -22.14 7.26 -2.35
CA GLU A 84 -22.01 5.84 -1.98
C GLU A 84 -21.37 4.99 -3.09
N HIS A 85 -21.83 5.15 -4.34
CA HIS A 85 -21.23 4.46 -5.48
C HIS A 85 -19.77 4.81 -5.73
N SER A 86 -19.38 6.07 -5.56
CA SER A 86 -17.98 6.50 -5.75
C SER A 86 -17.09 5.97 -4.64
N GLU A 87 -17.59 5.90 -3.42
CA GLU A 87 -16.91 5.28 -2.28
C GLU A 87 -16.69 3.79 -2.53
N ALA A 88 -17.71 3.07 -3.00
CA ALA A 88 -17.61 1.66 -3.36
C ALA A 88 -16.59 1.41 -4.50
N LEU A 89 -16.61 2.25 -5.53
CA LEU A 89 -15.67 2.18 -6.65
C LEU A 89 -14.22 2.44 -6.18
N LEU A 90 -14.00 3.49 -5.38
CA LEU A 90 -12.68 3.76 -4.81
C LEU A 90 -12.21 2.65 -3.88
N GLY A 91 -13.13 2.06 -3.11
CA GLY A 91 -12.86 0.90 -2.27
C GLY A 91 -12.39 -0.31 -3.09
N SER A 92 -13.04 -0.59 -4.22
CA SER A 92 -12.65 -1.73 -5.08
C SER A 92 -11.30 -1.50 -5.77
N ILE A 93 -11.04 -0.28 -6.27
CA ILE A 93 -9.72 0.07 -6.84
C ILE A 93 -8.64 -0.06 -5.77
N LEU A 94 -8.88 0.50 -4.58
CA LEU A 94 -7.90 0.45 -3.49
C LEU A 94 -7.61 -0.99 -3.06
N TYR A 95 -8.65 -1.83 -2.98
CA TYR A 95 -8.49 -3.25 -2.69
C TYR A 95 -7.61 -3.93 -3.74
N GLN A 96 -7.87 -3.70 -5.03
CA GLN A 96 -7.08 -4.28 -6.11
C GLN A 96 -5.62 -3.79 -6.10
N LEU A 97 -5.39 -2.52 -5.74
CA LEU A 97 -4.03 -1.96 -5.64
C LEU A 97 -3.23 -2.58 -4.49
N ILE A 98 -3.89 -2.90 -3.38
CA ILE A 98 -3.25 -3.50 -2.20
C ILE A 98 -3.07 -5.02 -2.37
N SER A 99 -4.00 -5.69 -3.05
CA SER A 99 -3.96 -7.15 -3.22
C SER A 99 -2.89 -7.62 -4.22
N ASP A 100 -2.60 -6.82 -5.25
CA ASP A 100 -1.59 -7.13 -6.26
C ASP A 100 -0.66 -5.93 -6.52
N PRO A 101 0.45 -5.82 -5.77
CA PRO A 101 1.38 -4.71 -5.92
C PRO A 101 2.14 -4.73 -7.25
N VAL A 102 2.39 -5.91 -7.84
CA VAL A 102 3.14 -6.04 -9.11
C VAL A 102 2.31 -5.46 -10.27
N ARG A 103 1.03 -5.79 -10.31
CA ARG A 103 0.12 -5.19 -11.30
C ARG A 103 -0.07 -3.70 -11.07
N SER A 104 -0.08 -3.25 -9.82
CA SER A 104 -0.19 -1.84 -9.47
C SER A 104 1.00 -1.01 -9.95
N THR A 105 2.21 -1.55 -9.86
CA THR A 105 3.41 -0.89 -10.40
C THR A 105 3.37 -0.78 -11.91
N ALA A 106 2.89 -1.82 -12.60
CA ALA A 106 2.73 -1.80 -14.05
C ALA A 106 1.68 -0.77 -14.50
N LEU A 107 0.55 -0.65 -13.79
CA LEU A 107 -0.44 0.40 -14.03
C LEU A 107 0.15 1.80 -13.81
N LEU A 108 0.95 2.01 -12.76
CA LEU A 108 1.63 3.30 -12.54
C LEU A 108 2.62 3.62 -13.66
N ALA A 109 3.38 2.63 -14.14
CA ALA A 109 4.30 2.79 -15.25
C ALA A 109 3.55 3.21 -16.53
N SER A 110 2.49 2.50 -16.88
CA SER A 110 1.60 2.81 -18.02
C SER A 110 1.00 4.22 -17.91
N LEU A 111 0.47 4.61 -16.73
CA LEU A 111 -0.11 5.94 -16.53
C LEU A 111 0.93 7.06 -16.68
N ASN A 112 2.18 6.82 -16.27
CA ASN A 112 3.25 7.80 -16.37
C ASN A 112 3.86 7.88 -17.79
N SER A 113 3.92 6.76 -18.50
CA SER A 113 4.45 6.68 -19.88
C SER A 113 3.41 6.98 -20.97
N LYS A 114 2.12 7.03 -20.61
CA LYS A 114 0.96 7.05 -21.54
C LYS A 114 0.92 5.84 -22.50
N ALA A 115 1.67 4.78 -22.23
CA ALA A 115 1.59 3.54 -22.98
C ALA A 115 0.33 2.78 -22.53
N VAL A 116 -0.51 2.39 -23.48
CA VAL A 116 -1.77 1.67 -23.21
C VAL A 116 -1.49 0.18 -22.95
N ASP A 117 -0.35 -0.32 -23.41
CA ASP A 117 0.05 -1.71 -23.25
C ASP A 117 0.94 -1.92 -22.01
N ILE A 118 0.59 -2.93 -21.24
CA ILE A 118 1.21 -3.26 -19.94
C ILE A 118 2.58 -3.90 -20.18
N ASP A 119 2.72 -4.72 -21.22
CA ASP A 119 3.95 -5.45 -21.53
C ASP A 119 5.03 -4.49 -22.07
N GLU A 120 4.63 -3.49 -22.85
CA GLU A 120 5.51 -2.42 -23.33
C GLU A 120 6.01 -1.52 -22.19
N ALA A 121 5.15 -1.23 -21.21
CA ALA A 121 5.51 -0.40 -20.06
C ALA A 121 6.54 -1.06 -19.13
N LEU A 122 6.50 -2.39 -18.99
CA LEU A 122 7.48 -3.16 -18.21
C LEU A 122 8.87 -3.08 -18.87
N TYR A 123 8.90 -3.15 -20.21
CA TYR A 123 10.13 -3.06 -21.01
C TYR A 123 10.80 -1.67 -20.93
N LEU A 124 10.00 -0.60 -20.88
CA LEU A 124 10.50 0.79 -20.73
C LEU A 124 11.15 1.08 -19.37
N GLN A 125 10.74 0.35 -18.33
CA GLN A 125 11.33 0.46 -17.01
C GLN A 125 12.75 -0.14 -16.97
N GLU A 126 13.04 -1.13 -17.82
CA GLU A 126 14.38 -1.68 -17.99
C GLU A 126 15.30 -0.74 -18.80
N THR A 127 14.72 0.05 -19.72
CA THR A 127 15.49 1.03 -20.53
C THR A 127 15.81 2.33 -19.79
N THR A 128 15.14 2.60 -18.66
CA THR A 128 15.48 3.69 -17.74
C THR A 128 16.42 3.21 -16.62
N ALA A 129 17.34 2.30 -16.96
CA ALA A 129 18.58 2.16 -16.22
C ALA A 129 19.30 3.52 -16.20
N PHE A 130 19.66 3.96 -15.00
CA PHE A 130 20.46 5.13 -14.63
C PHE A 130 21.32 5.70 -15.77
N PRO A 131 21.36 7.04 -15.97
CA PRO A 131 22.35 7.60 -16.89
C PRO A 131 23.72 7.08 -16.45
N ALA A 132 24.37 6.34 -17.34
CA ALA A 132 25.71 5.84 -17.13
C ALA A 132 26.57 7.00 -16.60
N PRO A 133 27.35 6.80 -15.52
CA PRO A 133 28.29 7.83 -15.11
C PRO A 133 29.20 8.11 -16.30
N GLU A 134 29.13 9.32 -16.86
CA GLU A 134 30.11 9.75 -17.85
C GLU A 134 31.51 9.50 -17.28
N PRO A 135 32.45 8.96 -18.08
CA PRO A 135 33.79 8.73 -17.60
C PRO A 135 34.44 10.08 -17.30
N LEU A 136 34.34 10.51 -16.05
CA LEU A 136 35.13 11.62 -15.52
C LEU A 136 36.60 11.19 -15.61
N SER A 137 37.32 11.83 -16.54
CA SER A 137 38.78 11.80 -16.59
C SER A 137 39.34 12.39 -15.30
N PHE A 138 39.53 11.56 -14.28
CA PHE A 138 40.25 11.93 -13.06
C PHE A 138 41.72 11.59 -13.22
N SER A 139 42.53 12.64 -13.39
CA SER A 139 43.94 12.62 -13.05
C SER A 139 44.12 12.21 -11.59
N GLU A 140 45.11 11.34 -11.36
CA GLU A 140 45.48 10.75 -10.07
C GLU A 140 45.59 11.75 -8.91
N SER A 141 45.03 11.36 -7.76
CA SER A 141 45.55 11.71 -6.43
C SER A 141 45.16 10.59 -5.45
N PRO A 142 46.05 10.18 -4.52
CA PRO A 142 45.93 8.90 -3.81
C PRO A 142 45.19 9.06 -2.47
N PHE A 143 44.23 8.19 -2.20
CA PHE A 143 43.84 7.83 -0.82
C PHE A 143 43.42 6.34 -0.78
N GLU A 144 44.02 5.66 0.17
CA GLU A 144 44.03 4.23 0.55
C GLU A 144 42.61 3.61 0.65
N GLU A 145 42.39 2.42 0.06
CA GLU A 145 42.40 1.09 0.72
C GLU A 145 41.18 0.91 1.64
N GLU A 146 40.12 0.15 1.28
CA GLU A 146 39.93 -1.31 1.37
C GLU A 146 38.43 -1.47 0.95
N ILE A 147 37.98 -2.41 0.11
CA ILE A 147 37.54 -3.78 0.45
C ILE A 147 37.14 -4.42 -0.90
N ALA A 148 37.81 -5.48 -1.33
CA ALA A 148 37.24 -6.42 -2.31
C ALA A 148 37.95 -7.78 -2.20
N ALA A 149 37.54 -8.57 -1.20
CA ALA A 149 37.82 -10.00 -1.18
C ALA A 149 36.66 -10.75 -1.85
N GLY A 150 36.91 -11.16 -3.10
CA GLY A 150 36.51 -12.45 -3.67
C GLY A 150 35.04 -12.82 -3.74
N ILE A 151 34.44 -12.65 -4.93
CA ILE A 151 33.61 -13.67 -5.57
C ILE A 151 33.98 -13.68 -7.05
N ASP A 152 34.80 -14.64 -7.45
CA ASP A 152 35.13 -14.96 -8.83
C ASP A 152 34.12 -16.02 -9.28
N LEU A 153 33.03 -15.60 -9.95
CA LEU A 153 32.10 -16.51 -10.62
C LEU A 153 32.44 -16.46 -12.09
N ALA A 154 33.20 -17.48 -12.51
CA ALA A 154 33.62 -17.70 -13.88
C ALA A 154 32.41 -17.82 -14.82
N ASP A 155 32.54 -17.15 -15.96
CA ASP A 155 31.58 -16.94 -17.04
C ASP A 155 31.38 -18.19 -17.95
N ASP A 156 31.53 -19.41 -17.42
CA ASP A 156 31.75 -20.62 -18.24
C ASP A 156 30.55 -21.61 -18.32
N ASP A 157 29.41 -21.30 -17.69
CA ASP A 157 28.25 -22.23 -17.60
C ASP A 157 27.00 -21.79 -18.41
N LEU A 158 27.12 -20.82 -19.32
CA LEU A 158 25.97 -20.34 -20.13
C LEU A 158 25.89 -20.95 -21.54
N ASP A 159 26.92 -21.68 -21.98
CA ASP A 159 26.97 -22.27 -23.33
C ASP A 159 26.23 -23.62 -23.45
N GLU A 160 25.70 -24.16 -22.35
CA GLU A 160 24.99 -25.46 -22.34
C GLU A 160 23.44 -25.33 -22.40
N PHE A 161 22.89 -24.11 -22.48
CA PHE A 161 21.44 -23.91 -22.60
C PHE A 161 20.94 -24.06 -24.05
N ALA A 162 20.63 -25.30 -24.44
CA ALA A 162 20.02 -25.62 -25.72
C ALA A 162 18.50 -25.26 -25.74
N PHE A 163 18.17 -24.13 -26.36
CA PHE A 163 16.79 -23.65 -26.59
C PHE A 163 15.91 -24.60 -27.43
N GLU A 164 16.49 -25.57 -28.15
CA GLU A 164 15.76 -26.52 -29.00
C GLU A 164 14.90 -27.54 -28.22
N THR A 165 15.08 -27.67 -26.90
CA THR A 165 14.34 -28.68 -26.11
C THR A 165 12.97 -28.18 -25.62
N ILE A 166 12.70 -26.87 -25.69
CA ILE A 166 11.48 -26.27 -25.14
C ILE A 166 10.29 -26.38 -26.10
N ASP A 167 10.54 -26.33 -27.42
CA ASP A 167 9.50 -26.48 -28.44
C ASP A 167 8.84 -27.88 -28.44
N GLN A 168 9.50 -28.89 -27.85
CA GLN A 168 8.99 -30.25 -27.79
C GLN A 168 8.11 -30.54 -26.54
N ALA A 169 8.01 -29.60 -25.59
CA ALA A 169 7.18 -29.76 -24.38
C ALA A 169 5.77 -29.13 -24.49
N MET A 170 5.46 -28.43 -25.60
CA MET A 170 4.14 -27.86 -25.87
C MET A 170 3.64 -28.26 -27.27
N SER A 171 3.40 -29.55 -27.48
CA SER A 171 2.39 -29.96 -28.48
C SER A 171 1.02 -29.97 -27.80
N PRO A 172 0.07 -29.11 -28.20
CA PRO A 172 -1.30 -29.24 -27.75
C PRO A 172 -1.90 -30.49 -28.40
N THR A 173 -2.43 -31.39 -27.58
CA THR A 173 -3.32 -32.45 -28.03
C THR A 173 -4.50 -31.83 -28.77
N GLU A 174 -4.74 -32.32 -29.97
CA GLU A 174 -5.90 -32.04 -30.82
C GLU A 174 -7.19 -32.37 -30.05
N ASP A 175 -7.98 -31.36 -29.72
CA ASP A 175 -9.41 -31.50 -29.45
C ASP A 175 -10.16 -30.69 -30.51
N GLU A 176 -10.90 -31.41 -31.36
CA GLU A 176 -11.79 -30.87 -32.37
C GLU A 176 -12.87 -30.00 -31.71
N ALA A 177 -12.92 -28.71 -32.05
CA ALA A 177 -14.07 -27.86 -31.76
C ALA A 177 -14.39 -27.02 -33.00
N ASP A 178 -15.55 -27.33 -33.58
CA ASP A 178 -16.19 -26.68 -34.71
C ASP A 178 -16.02 -25.15 -34.72
N GLU A 179 -15.44 -24.62 -35.80
CA GLU A 179 -15.64 -23.25 -36.22
C GLU A 179 -17.12 -23.07 -36.58
N LYS A 180 -17.90 -22.54 -35.64
CA LYS A 180 -19.17 -21.88 -35.94
C LYS A 180 -19.03 -20.43 -35.55
N ASP A 181 -19.31 -19.54 -36.49
CA ASP A 181 -19.46 -18.11 -36.27
C ASP A 181 -20.48 -17.89 -35.12
N LEU A 182 -19.96 -17.58 -33.92
CA LEU A 182 -20.79 -17.27 -32.76
C LEU A 182 -21.14 -15.79 -32.81
N ASP A 183 -22.35 -15.47 -33.27
CA ASP A 183 -22.91 -14.13 -33.16
C ASP A 183 -23.04 -13.73 -31.67
N ALA A 184 -22.78 -12.46 -31.39
CA ALA A 184 -22.73 -11.90 -30.02
C ALA A 184 -24.01 -12.14 -29.19
N ASP A 185 -25.13 -12.41 -29.85
CA ASP A 185 -26.42 -12.68 -29.23
C ASP A 185 -26.49 -14.06 -28.54
N ASP A 186 -25.74 -15.07 -29.03
CA ASP A 186 -25.72 -16.41 -28.43
C ASP A 186 -24.89 -16.47 -27.13
N LEU A 187 -23.82 -15.66 -27.06
CA LEU A 187 -22.99 -15.52 -25.86
C LEU A 187 -23.77 -14.83 -24.72
N LEU A 188 -24.65 -13.88 -25.05
CA LEU A 188 -25.50 -13.19 -24.07
C LEU A 188 -26.72 -14.02 -23.65
N GLY A 189 -27.27 -14.83 -24.55
CA GLY A 189 -28.37 -15.74 -24.26
C GLY A 189 -28.01 -16.81 -23.23
N GLY A 190 -26.80 -17.40 -23.34
CA GLY A 190 -26.30 -18.38 -22.39
C GLY A 190 -26.09 -17.82 -20.98
N PHE A 191 -25.63 -16.56 -20.89
CA PHE A 191 -25.43 -15.89 -19.60
C PHE A 191 -26.76 -15.59 -18.90
N LEU A 192 -27.77 -15.07 -19.61
CA LEU A 192 -29.09 -14.78 -19.04
C LEU A 192 -29.85 -16.04 -18.59
N ALA A 193 -29.70 -17.15 -19.31
CA ALA A 193 -30.31 -18.43 -18.94
C ALA A 193 -29.75 -18.99 -17.62
N SER A 194 -28.47 -18.72 -17.32
CA SER A 194 -27.82 -19.18 -16.09
C SER A 194 -28.27 -18.44 -14.82
N MET A 195 -28.85 -17.24 -14.96
CA MET A 195 -29.27 -16.40 -13.84
C MET A 195 -30.72 -16.65 -13.38
N ASN A 196 -31.49 -17.44 -14.14
CA ASN A 196 -32.91 -17.69 -13.88
C ASN A 196 -33.21 -19.12 -13.45
N LYS A 197 -32.25 -19.77 -12.78
CA LYS A 197 -32.38 -21.12 -12.22
C LYS A 197 -32.33 -21.10 -10.69
#